data_AF-A0A1Y4MBI6-F1
#
_entry.id   AF-A0A1Y4MBI6-F1
#
_cell.length_a   1.000
_cell.length_b   1.000
_cell.length_c   1.000
_cell.angle_alpha   90.00
_cell.angle_beta   90.00
_cell.angle_gamma   90.00
#
_symmetry.space_group_name_H-M   'P 1'
#
loop_
_entity.id
_entity.type
_entity.pdbx_description
1 polymer ?
#
loop_
_entity_poly.entity_id
_entity_poly.type
_entity_poly.pdbx_seq_one_letter_code
_entity_poly.pdbx_strand_id
1 'polypeptide(L)'
;MRRAVRALNQAGVRQVIWPQNCPWSLQEAGFVGIEVEALYQAQADQLALGALEGLGIPPGEGRIALVGQRLTIPLQRTAQRLCPQVKGLLIQVPGAGEDYARWLHGQYGLPVAPAAAGAEVTVAFSPGGPRWGRCLEVYGDCRLDGLRLTAPGLDLPEEMEEPLLSVLWERGEIRGEDLAVTSLDTPKGPW
;
A
#
# COMPACT_ATOMS: atom_id res chain seq x y z
N MET A 1 16.58 -3.03 -29.79
CA MET A 1 16.46 -2.46 -28.44
C MET A 1 17.36 -1.24 -28.17
N ARG A 2 18.70 -1.27 -28.38
CA ARG A 2 19.58 -0.07 -28.19
C ARG A 2 19.13 1.20 -28.92
N ARG A 3 18.57 1.09 -30.14
CA ARG A 3 17.97 2.22 -30.86
C ARG A 3 16.74 2.79 -30.14
N ALA A 4 15.89 1.94 -29.55
CA ALA A 4 14.70 2.36 -28.81
C ALA A 4 15.08 3.09 -27.51
N VAL A 5 16.04 2.54 -26.74
CA VAL A 5 16.59 3.20 -25.55
C VAL A 5 17.15 4.59 -25.89
N ARG A 6 17.88 4.71 -27.01
CA ARG A 6 18.38 6.00 -27.48
C ARG A 6 17.28 6.97 -27.87
N ALA A 7 16.25 6.50 -28.58
CA ALA A 7 15.12 7.32 -29.00
C ALA A 7 14.34 7.86 -27.80
N LEU A 8 14.07 7.01 -26.79
CA LEU A 8 13.40 7.41 -25.55
C LEU A 8 14.21 8.45 -24.76
N ASN A 9 15.53 8.23 -24.64
CA ASN A 9 16.42 9.21 -24.01
C ASN A 9 16.43 10.56 -24.76
N GLN A 10 16.46 10.54 -26.10
CA GLN A 10 16.39 11.75 -26.92
C GLN A 10 15.04 12.47 -26.82
N ALA A 11 13.96 11.72 -26.58
CA ALA A 11 12.63 12.26 -26.30
C ALA A 11 12.48 12.78 -24.85
N GLY A 12 13.53 12.69 -24.03
CA GLY A 12 13.52 13.19 -22.65
C GLY A 12 12.83 12.27 -21.64
N VAL A 13 12.52 11.03 -22.03
CA VAL A 13 11.90 10.03 -21.13
C VAL A 13 12.88 9.68 -20.01
N ARG A 14 12.42 9.78 -18.76
CA ARG A 14 13.20 9.48 -17.54
C ARG A 14 12.71 8.26 -16.78
N GLN A 15 11.40 8.02 -16.81
CA GLN A 15 10.75 6.93 -16.13
C GLN A 15 10.10 5.99 -17.14
N VAL A 16 10.23 4.69 -16.92
CA VAL A 16 9.68 3.65 -17.81
C VAL A 16 9.22 2.44 -17.00
N ILE A 17 8.20 1.76 -17.51
CA ILE A 17 7.89 0.40 -17.06
C ILE A 17 8.82 -0.54 -17.82
N TRP A 18 9.65 -1.27 -17.09
CA TRP A 18 10.67 -2.12 -17.68
C TRP A 18 10.17 -3.55 -17.84
N PRO A 19 10.25 -4.14 -19.04
CA PRO A 19 9.87 -5.54 -19.24
C PRO A 19 10.71 -6.48 -18.38
N GLN A 20 10.09 -7.49 -17.77
CA GLN A 20 10.77 -8.44 -16.90
C GLN A 20 11.85 -9.26 -17.62
N ASN A 21 11.71 -9.46 -18.93
CA ASN A 21 12.61 -10.23 -19.77
C ASN A 21 13.67 -9.38 -20.52
N CYS A 22 13.86 -8.12 -20.13
CA CYS A 22 14.86 -7.27 -20.76
C CYS A 22 16.30 -7.68 -20.34
N PRO A 23 17.24 -7.86 -21.28
CA PRO A 23 18.60 -8.34 -20.96
C PRO A 23 19.52 -7.30 -20.31
N TRP A 24 19.08 -6.06 -20.15
CA TRP A 24 19.79 -5.00 -19.43
C TRP A 24 18.91 -4.48 -18.30
N SER A 25 19.54 -4.05 -17.21
CA SER A 25 18.87 -3.33 -16.12
C SER A 25 18.41 -1.93 -16.54
N LEU A 26 17.44 -1.39 -15.80
CA LEU A 26 16.99 0.00 -15.91
C LEU A 26 18.17 0.99 -15.80
N GLN A 27 19.08 0.73 -14.86
CA GLN A 27 20.23 1.59 -14.59
C GLN A 27 21.21 1.63 -15.77
N GLU A 28 21.52 0.47 -16.37
CA GLU A 28 22.36 0.40 -17.57
C GLU A 28 21.72 1.09 -18.78
N ALA A 29 20.39 1.15 -18.83
CA ALA A 29 19.65 1.86 -19.88
C ALA A 29 19.46 3.36 -19.62
N GLY A 30 19.80 3.85 -18.42
CA GLY A 30 19.70 5.25 -18.02
C GLY A 30 18.28 5.69 -17.65
N PHE A 31 17.40 4.76 -17.26
CA PHE A 31 16.04 5.06 -16.83
C PHE A 31 15.82 4.76 -15.34
N VAL A 32 14.76 5.34 -14.80
CA VAL A 32 14.23 5.04 -13.46
C VAL A 32 12.94 4.21 -13.62
N GLY A 33 12.70 3.30 -12.69
CA GLY A 33 11.44 2.56 -12.62
C GLY A 33 10.27 3.47 -12.25
N ILE A 34 9.06 2.95 -12.41
CA ILE A 34 7.87 3.57 -11.81
C ILE A 34 7.81 3.14 -10.36
N GLU A 35 7.75 4.12 -9.47
CA GLU A 35 7.58 3.88 -8.03
C GLU A 35 6.10 3.57 -7.74
N VAL A 36 5.85 2.55 -6.92
CA VAL A 36 4.50 2.15 -6.49
C VAL A 36 4.22 2.48 -5.03
N GLU A 37 5.26 2.85 -4.26
CA GLU A 37 5.17 3.14 -2.83
C GLU A 37 4.10 4.20 -2.52
N ALA A 38 4.08 5.30 -3.29
CA ALA A 38 3.14 6.40 -3.05
C ALA A 38 1.67 5.95 -3.21
N LEU A 39 1.39 5.13 -4.22
CA LEU A 39 0.08 4.53 -4.43
C LEU A 39 -0.31 3.64 -3.25
N TYR A 40 0.58 2.75 -2.83
CA TYR A 40 0.30 1.81 -1.74
C TYR A 40 0.13 2.49 -0.40
N GLN A 41 0.92 3.51 -0.10
CA GLN A 41 0.73 4.32 1.10
C GLN A 41 -0.59 5.12 1.05
N ALA A 42 -1.03 5.54 -0.13
CA ALA A 42 -2.31 6.25 -0.30
C ALA A 42 -3.53 5.33 -0.17
N GLN A 43 -3.37 4.03 -0.46
CA GLN A 43 -4.39 2.98 -0.35
C GLN A 43 -4.20 2.06 0.85
N ALA A 44 -3.33 2.42 1.79
CA ALA A 44 -2.98 1.59 2.93
C ALA A 44 -4.19 1.22 3.80
N ASP A 45 -5.20 2.08 3.88
CA ASP A 45 -6.46 1.77 4.57
C ASP A 45 -7.26 0.66 3.88
N GLN A 46 -7.45 0.75 2.55
CA GLN A 46 -8.13 -0.30 1.79
C GLN A 46 -7.36 -1.62 1.86
N LEU A 47 -6.03 -1.56 1.71
CA LEU A 47 -5.14 -2.71 1.82
C LEU A 47 -5.29 -3.41 3.18
N ALA A 48 -5.35 -2.65 4.27
CA ALA A 48 -5.52 -3.21 5.61
C ALA A 48 -6.91 -3.86 5.81
N LEU A 49 -7.96 -3.26 5.25
CA LEU A 49 -9.31 -3.82 5.29
C LEU A 49 -9.42 -5.09 4.45
N GLY A 50 -8.84 -5.10 3.24
CA GLY A 50 -8.75 -6.30 2.40
C GLY A 50 -7.92 -7.41 3.05
N ALA A 51 -6.90 -7.06 3.84
CA ALA A 51 -6.16 -8.02 4.64
C ALA A 51 -7.01 -8.67 5.73
N LEU A 52 -7.85 -7.90 6.45
CA LEU A 52 -8.81 -8.43 7.42
C LEU A 52 -9.86 -9.31 6.75
N GLU A 53 -10.40 -8.87 5.61
CA GLU A 53 -11.37 -9.65 4.83
C GLU A 53 -10.77 -10.99 4.39
N GLY A 54 -9.53 -10.99 3.89
CA GLY A 54 -8.81 -12.21 3.55
C GLY A 54 -8.47 -13.12 4.74
N LEU A 55 -8.63 -12.63 5.99
CA LEU A 55 -8.56 -13.44 7.22
C LEU A 55 -9.94 -13.88 7.71
N GLY A 56 -11.02 -13.48 7.03
CA GLY A 56 -12.40 -13.74 7.46
C GLY A 56 -12.82 -12.92 8.69
N ILE A 57 -12.15 -11.80 8.96
CA ILE A 57 -12.38 -10.96 10.14
C ILE A 57 -13.18 -9.71 9.71
N PRO A 58 -14.41 -9.51 10.21
CA PRO A 58 -15.15 -8.28 9.97
C PRO A 58 -14.36 -7.06 10.47
N PRO A 59 -14.32 -5.92 9.74
CA PRO A 59 -13.56 -4.74 10.15
C PRO A 59 -13.81 -4.32 11.60
N GLY A 60 -15.08 -4.23 12.01
CA GLY A 60 -15.48 -3.84 13.37
C GLY A 60 -15.05 -4.80 14.49
N GLU A 61 -14.50 -5.97 14.14
CA GLU A 61 -13.95 -6.95 15.07
C GLU A 61 -12.41 -7.03 15.02
N GLY A 62 -11.79 -6.50 13.96
CA GLY A 62 -10.35 -6.53 13.74
C GLY A 62 -9.59 -5.34 14.31
N ARG A 63 -8.34 -5.56 14.70
CA ARG A 63 -7.38 -4.54 15.10
C ARG A 63 -6.26 -4.44 14.07
N ILE A 64 -5.86 -3.20 13.79
CA ILE A 64 -4.80 -2.90 12.82
C ILE A 64 -3.67 -2.14 13.50
N ALA A 65 -2.43 -2.58 13.30
CA ALA A 65 -1.24 -1.84 13.69
C ALA A 65 -0.73 -0.99 12.53
N LEU A 66 -0.49 0.30 12.78
CA LEU A 66 0.19 1.20 11.86
C LEU A 66 1.59 1.49 12.40
N VAL A 67 2.62 1.03 11.69
CA VAL A 67 4.00 1.09 12.14
C VAL A 67 4.81 2.01 11.25
N GLY A 68 5.56 2.93 11.85
CA GLY A 68 6.38 3.88 11.11
C GLY A 68 7.49 4.48 11.98
N GLN A 69 8.59 4.91 11.36
CA GLN A 69 9.63 5.66 12.06
C GLN A 69 9.19 7.10 12.37
N ARG A 70 8.21 7.63 11.61
CA ARG A 70 7.67 9.00 11.75
C ARG A 70 6.17 8.99 11.48
N LEU A 71 5.45 9.96 12.03
CA LEU A 71 4.04 10.22 11.70
C LEU A 71 3.95 10.94 10.35
N THR A 72 4.07 10.19 9.26
CA THR A 72 3.93 10.72 7.90
C THR A 72 2.46 11.05 7.57
N ILE A 73 2.22 11.89 6.56
CA ILE A 73 0.86 12.22 6.11
C ILE A 73 0.09 10.96 5.69
N PRO A 74 0.66 10.01 4.91
CA PRO A 74 -0.05 8.79 4.54
C PRO A 74 -0.44 7.92 5.75
N LEU A 75 0.45 7.76 6.74
CA LEU A 75 0.15 7.03 7.97
C LEU A 75 -1.00 7.70 8.75
N GLN A 76 -0.96 9.03 8.90
CA GLN A 76 -2.02 9.76 9.59
C GLN A 76 -3.38 9.63 8.88
N ARG A 77 -3.41 9.78 7.55
CA ARG A 77 -4.62 9.61 6.74
C ARG A 77 -5.18 8.19 6.86
N THR A 78 -4.31 7.19 6.78
CA THR A 78 -4.67 5.78 6.96
C THR A 78 -5.33 5.56 8.32
N ALA A 79 -4.73 6.08 9.40
CA ALA A 79 -5.30 5.98 10.74
C ALA A 79 -6.69 6.61 10.83
N GLN A 80 -6.86 7.82 10.30
CA GLN A 80 -8.14 8.55 10.35
C GLN A 80 -9.24 7.82 9.57
N ARG A 81 -8.92 7.24 8.41
CA ARG A 81 -9.88 6.47 7.61
C ARG A 81 -10.27 5.14 8.25
N LEU A 82 -9.32 4.48 8.92
CA LEU A 82 -9.58 3.21 9.59
C LEU A 82 -10.31 3.38 10.93
N CYS A 83 -10.07 4.48 11.66
CA CYS A 83 -10.65 4.75 12.97
C CYS A 83 -12.16 4.42 13.10
N PRO A 84 -13.05 4.87 12.20
CA PRO A 84 -14.48 4.59 12.32
C PRO A 84 -14.89 3.16 11.91
N GLN A 85 -13.96 2.36 11.35
CA GLN A 85 -14.27 1.08 10.72
C GLN A 85 -13.80 -0.13 11.54
N VAL A 86 -12.79 0.04 12.40
CA VAL A 86 -12.08 -1.08 13.04
C VAL A 86 -12.28 -1.12 14.55
N LYS A 87 -12.13 -2.31 15.15
CA LYS A 87 -12.21 -2.50 16.60
C LYS A 87 -11.14 -1.71 17.36
N GLY A 88 -9.96 -1.54 16.78
CA GLY A 88 -8.86 -0.82 17.40
C GLY A 88 -7.70 -0.55 16.46
N LEU A 89 -6.97 0.53 16.73
CA LEU A 89 -5.71 0.84 16.07
C LEU A 89 -4.57 0.88 17.08
N LEU A 90 -3.43 0.29 16.69
CA LEU A 90 -2.17 0.42 17.40
C LEU A 90 -1.28 1.36 16.57
N ILE A 91 -0.94 2.53 17.11
CA ILE A 91 0.00 3.46 16.46
C ILE A 91 1.40 3.24 17.02
N GLN A 92 2.29 2.68 16.22
CA GLN A 92 3.66 2.39 16.60
C GLN A 92 4.62 3.32 15.87
N VAL A 93 4.76 4.52 16.42
CA VAL A 93 5.71 5.52 15.97
C VAL A 93 6.53 6.02 17.16
N PRO A 94 7.85 5.79 17.19
CA PRO A 94 8.69 6.22 18.30
C PRO A 94 8.54 7.71 18.60
N GLY A 95 8.28 8.05 19.87
CA GLY A 95 8.20 9.43 20.35
C GLY A 95 6.96 10.24 19.94
N ALA A 96 6.06 9.69 19.11
CA ALA A 96 4.89 10.43 18.63
C ALA A 96 3.59 9.60 18.57
N GLY A 97 3.69 8.27 18.56
CA GLY A 97 2.54 7.38 18.39
C GLY A 97 1.51 7.46 19.51
N GLU A 98 1.96 7.58 20.76
CA GLU A 98 1.06 7.66 21.93
C GLU A 98 0.22 8.93 21.93
N ASP A 99 0.84 10.09 21.66
CA ASP A 99 0.14 11.37 21.59
C ASP A 99 -0.86 11.39 20.44
N TYR A 100 -0.49 10.82 19.29
CA TYR A 100 -1.39 10.70 18.16
C TYR A 100 -2.54 9.73 18.43
N ALA A 101 -2.30 8.60 19.09
CA ALA A 101 -3.35 7.68 19.52
C ALA A 101 -4.33 8.34 20.50
N ARG A 102 -3.84 9.17 21.42
CA ARG A 102 -4.68 9.95 22.34
C ARG A 102 -5.52 11.00 21.59
N TRP A 103 -4.93 11.67 20.60
CA TRP A 103 -5.68 12.58 19.73
C TRP A 103 -6.78 11.85 18.95
N LEU A 104 -6.46 10.70 18.35
CA LEU A 104 -7.44 9.86 17.65
C LEU A 104 -8.57 9.40 18.57
N HIS A 105 -8.26 9.00 19.81
CA HIS A 105 -9.27 8.66 20.81
C HIS A 105 -10.22 9.85 21.08
N GLY A 106 -9.67 11.04 21.28
CA GLY A 106 -10.48 12.24 21.51
C GLY A 106 -11.35 12.66 20.32
N GLN A 107 -10.92 12.40 19.09
CA GLN A 107 -11.66 12.78 17.88
C GLN A 107 -12.66 11.71 17.42
N TYR A 108 -12.32 10.42 17.54
CA TYR A 108 -13.09 9.32 16.95
C TYR A 108 -13.64 8.32 17.98
N GLY A 109 -13.34 8.47 19.26
CA GLY A 109 -13.77 7.54 20.31
C GLY A 109 -13.06 6.18 20.30
N LEU A 110 -11.97 6.05 19.53
CA LEU A 110 -11.27 4.78 19.32
C LEU A 110 -10.74 4.23 20.65
N PRO A 111 -11.03 2.99 21.05
CA PRO A 111 -10.38 2.38 22.22
C PRO A 111 -8.89 2.19 21.92
N VAL A 112 -8.03 2.94 22.61
CA VAL A 112 -6.58 2.77 22.55
C VAL A 112 -6.26 1.41 23.18
N ALA A 113 -5.98 0.41 22.34
CA ALA A 113 -5.55 -0.90 22.82
C ALA A 113 -4.08 -0.84 23.25
N PRO A 114 -3.69 -1.41 24.41
CA PRO A 114 -2.29 -1.53 24.77
C PRO A 114 -1.56 -2.41 23.74
N ALA A 115 -0.29 -2.13 23.46
CA ALA A 115 0.51 -2.87 22.48
C ALA A 115 0.55 -4.40 22.76
N ALA A 116 0.40 -4.81 24.02
CA ALA A 116 0.30 -6.20 24.43
C ALA A 116 -0.92 -6.95 23.84
N ALA A 117 -1.95 -6.23 23.40
CA ALA A 117 -3.12 -6.84 22.74
C ALA A 117 -2.82 -7.32 21.31
N GLY A 118 -1.73 -6.84 20.70
CA GLY A 118 -1.39 -7.13 19.31
C GLY A 118 -2.41 -6.59 18.30
N ALA A 119 -2.22 -6.98 17.04
CA ALA A 119 -3.12 -6.69 15.93
C ALA A 119 -3.22 -7.88 14.99
N GLU A 120 -4.35 -8.06 14.34
CA GLU A 120 -4.55 -9.11 13.34
C GLU A 120 -3.88 -8.75 12.00
N VAL A 121 -3.74 -7.46 11.71
CA VAL A 121 -3.03 -6.92 10.54
C VAL A 121 -2.05 -5.83 10.97
N THR A 122 -0.86 -5.81 10.36
CA THR A 122 0.11 -4.71 10.45
C THR A 122 0.31 -4.05 9.10
N VAL A 123 0.23 -2.72 9.04
CA VAL A 123 0.68 -1.91 7.91
C VAL A 123 1.94 -1.16 8.31
N ALA A 124 3.06 -1.48 7.66
CA ALA A 124 4.35 -0.86 7.90
C ALA A 124 4.66 0.18 6.83
N PHE A 125 4.92 1.42 7.24
CA PHE A 125 5.30 2.56 6.39
C PHE A 125 6.81 2.79 6.36
N SER A 126 7.60 1.97 7.05
CA SER A 126 9.06 2.08 7.10
C SER A 126 9.69 0.80 7.64
N PRO A 127 10.99 0.58 7.40
CA PRO A 127 11.70 -0.55 7.98
C PRO A 127 11.77 -0.45 9.52
N GLY A 128 11.61 -1.59 10.17
CA GLY A 128 11.70 -1.74 11.62
C GLY A 128 10.37 -1.54 12.38
N GLY A 129 10.46 -1.69 13.70
CA GLY A 129 9.29 -1.72 14.59
C GLY A 129 8.63 -3.10 14.68
N PRO A 130 7.68 -3.28 15.61
CA PRO A 130 6.99 -4.55 15.81
C PRO A 130 6.13 -4.93 14.60
N ARG A 131 5.86 -6.24 14.46
CA ARG A 131 4.96 -6.82 13.46
C ARG A 131 4.03 -7.81 14.14
N TRP A 132 2.75 -7.71 13.84
CA TRP A 132 1.71 -8.62 14.32
C TRP A 132 0.86 -9.11 13.16
N GLY A 133 0.38 -10.35 13.25
CA GLY A 133 -0.52 -10.94 12.28
C GLY A 133 -0.01 -10.86 10.84
N ARG A 134 -0.94 -10.67 9.89
CA ARG A 134 -0.61 -10.44 8.48
C ARG A 134 0.08 -9.09 8.30
N CYS A 135 1.21 -9.04 7.61
CA CYS A 135 2.02 -7.84 7.48
C CYS A 135 2.04 -7.30 6.04
N LEU A 136 1.61 -6.06 5.88
CA LEU A 136 1.69 -5.29 4.64
C LEU A 136 2.81 -4.26 4.77
N GLU A 137 3.87 -4.41 3.98
CA GLU A 137 4.94 -3.44 3.88
C GLU A 137 4.65 -2.51 2.69
N VAL A 138 4.35 -1.24 2.97
CA VAL A 138 4.04 -0.21 1.95
C VAL A 138 5.19 0.79 1.81
N TYR A 139 6.43 0.28 1.86
CA TYR A 139 7.67 1.04 1.69
C TYR A 139 8.69 0.23 0.86
N GLY A 140 9.59 0.93 0.17
CA GLY A 140 10.59 0.30 -0.69
C GLY A 140 9.93 -0.58 -1.75
N ASP A 141 10.43 -1.81 -1.90
CA ASP A 141 9.91 -2.78 -2.88
C ASP A 141 8.47 -3.24 -2.62
N CYS A 142 7.89 -2.89 -1.47
CA CYS A 142 6.54 -3.22 -1.02
C CYS A 142 6.19 -4.73 -1.00
N ARG A 143 5.46 -5.17 0.03
CA ARG A 143 5.05 -6.57 0.19
C ARG A 143 3.66 -6.64 0.78
N LEU A 144 2.71 -7.15 0.01
CA LEU A 144 1.29 -7.09 0.35
C LEU A 144 0.71 -8.44 0.83
N ASP A 145 1.57 -9.40 1.19
CA ASP A 145 1.18 -10.71 1.74
C ASP A 145 0.06 -11.43 0.94
N GLY A 146 0.25 -11.55 -0.37
CA GLY A 146 -0.71 -12.21 -1.25
C GLY A 146 -1.90 -11.35 -1.68
N LEU A 147 -1.94 -10.07 -1.31
CA LEU A 147 -2.91 -9.10 -1.82
C LEU A 147 -2.34 -8.34 -3.01
N ARG A 148 -3.23 -7.84 -3.86
CA ARG A 148 -2.91 -6.90 -4.93
C ARG A 148 -3.95 -5.80 -5.03
N LEU A 149 -3.51 -4.62 -5.47
CA LEU A 149 -4.42 -3.56 -5.89
C LEU A 149 -4.74 -3.73 -7.38
N THR A 150 -6.02 -3.53 -7.70
CA THR A 150 -6.56 -3.63 -9.05
C THR A 150 -7.46 -2.43 -9.31
N ALA A 151 -7.73 -2.13 -10.57
CA ALA A 151 -8.79 -1.19 -10.95
C ALA A 151 -9.87 -1.95 -11.71
N PRO A 152 -10.97 -2.36 -11.05
CA PRO A 152 -12.06 -3.06 -11.72
C PRO A 152 -12.56 -2.28 -12.94
N GLY A 153 -12.63 -2.95 -14.10
CA GLY A 153 -13.06 -2.33 -15.36
C GLY A 153 -11.92 -1.77 -16.21
N LEU A 154 -10.68 -1.78 -15.74
CA LEU A 154 -9.50 -1.55 -16.57
C LEU A 154 -8.84 -2.88 -16.94
N ASP A 155 -8.66 -3.10 -18.24
CA ASP A 155 -7.90 -4.23 -18.77
C ASP A 155 -6.42 -3.81 -18.88
N LEU A 156 -5.63 -4.16 -17.87
CA LEU A 156 -4.21 -3.86 -17.79
C LEU A 156 -3.40 -5.15 -17.97
N PRO A 157 -2.26 -5.12 -18.69
CA PRO A 157 -1.37 -6.28 -18.76
C PRO A 157 -0.90 -6.68 -17.35
N GLU A 158 -1.09 -7.95 -16.99
CA GLU A 158 -0.81 -8.47 -15.63
C GLU A 158 0.62 -8.16 -15.16
N GLU A 159 1.61 -8.30 -16.06
CA GLU A 159 3.02 -8.02 -15.77
C GLU A 159 3.34 -6.52 -15.50
N MET A 160 2.42 -5.62 -15.85
CA MET A 160 2.58 -4.17 -15.80
C MET A 160 1.48 -3.49 -14.98
N GLU A 161 0.59 -4.26 -14.34
CA GLU A 161 -0.61 -3.74 -13.68
C GLU A 161 -0.24 -2.73 -12.60
N GLU A 162 0.61 -3.09 -11.62
CA GLU A 162 0.95 -2.20 -10.50
C GLU A 162 1.63 -0.89 -10.95
N PRO A 163 2.67 -0.92 -11.83
CA PRO A 163 3.27 0.30 -12.34
C PRO A 163 2.27 1.17 -13.13
N LEU A 164 1.38 0.57 -13.93
CA LEU A 164 0.38 1.33 -14.68
C LEU A 164 -0.65 1.99 -13.77
N LEU A 165 -1.12 1.28 -12.74
CA LEU A 165 -2.01 1.85 -11.72
C LEU A 165 -1.37 3.04 -11.02
N SER A 166 -0.08 2.95 -10.68
CA SER A 166 0.64 4.07 -10.06
C SER A 166 0.65 5.31 -10.96
N VAL A 167 1.00 5.15 -12.24
CA VAL A 167 1.02 6.27 -13.20
C VAL A 167 -0.37 6.87 -13.42
N LEU A 168 -1.39 6.03 -13.58
CA LEU A 168 -2.77 6.49 -13.78
C LEU A 168 -3.27 7.27 -12.56
N TRP A 169 -2.97 6.77 -11.36
CA TRP A 169 -3.35 7.43 -10.12
C TRP A 169 -2.63 8.75 -9.90
N GLU A 170 -1.32 8.80 -10.14
CA GLU A 170 -0.52 10.03 -10.05
C GLU A 170 -1.00 11.13 -11.00
N ARG A 171 -1.50 10.72 -12.18
CA ARG A 171 -2.07 11.65 -13.18
C ARG A 171 -3.53 12.02 -12.89
N GLY A 172 -4.18 11.37 -11.92
CA GLY A 172 -5.58 11.57 -11.60
C GLY A 172 -6.55 10.97 -12.62
N GLU A 173 -6.08 10.07 -13.48
CA GLU A 173 -6.92 9.31 -14.43
C GLU A 173 -7.76 8.25 -13.71
N ILE A 174 -7.24 7.72 -12.60
CA ILE A 174 -7.98 6.90 -11.65
C ILE A 174 -7.84 7.49 -10.24
N ARG A 175 -8.85 7.27 -9.42
CA ARG A 175 -8.89 7.70 -8.02
C ARG A 175 -8.81 6.50 -7.08
N GLY A 176 -8.68 6.79 -5.79
CA GLY A 176 -8.63 5.72 -4.78
C GLY A 176 -9.91 4.90 -4.71
N GLU A 177 -11.05 5.54 -4.94
CA GLU A 177 -12.36 4.87 -5.01
C GLU A 177 -12.52 3.94 -6.23
N ASP A 178 -11.69 4.10 -7.26
CA ASP A 178 -11.70 3.24 -8.45
C ASP A 178 -10.83 1.98 -8.26
N LEU A 179 -10.13 1.88 -7.13
CA LEU A 179 -9.25 0.77 -6.81
C LEU A 179 -9.94 -0.25 -5.90
N ALA A 180 -9.55 -1.51 -6.05
CA ALA A 180 -10.01 -2.61 -5.23
C ALA A 180 -8.85 -3.51 -4.82
N VAL A 181 -8.93 -4.05 -3.60
CA VAL A 181 -7.98 -5.03 -3.08
C VAL A 181 -8.50 -6.42 -3.38
N THR A 182 -7.65 -7.26 -3.98
CA THR A 182 -7.98 -8.66 -4.26
C THR A 182 -6.89 -9.58 -3.73
N SER A 183 -7.24 -10.81 -3.39
CA SER A 183 -6.28 -11.84 -2.99
C SER A 183 -5.81 -12.63 -4.21
N LEU A 184 -4.52 -12.95 -4.26
CA LEU A 184 -3.91 -13.84 -5.25
C LEU A 184 -4.43 -15.29 -5.14
N ASP A 185 -4.98 -15.69 -3.99
CA ASP A 185 -5.55 -17.02 -3.75
C ASP A 185 -7.01 -17.14 -4.23
N THR A 186 -7.62 -16.05 -4.70
CA THR A 186 -8.97 -16.10 -5.27
C THR A 186 -8.86 -16.55 -6.73
N PRO A 187 -9.39 -17.73 -7.10
CA PRO A 187 -9.44 -18.10 -8.52
C PRO A 187 -10.19 -17.01 -9.28
N LYS A 188 -9.61 -16.51 -10.40
CA LYS A 188 -10.33 -15.66 -11.34
C LYS A 188 -11.65 -16.38 -11.66
N GLY A 189 -12.77 -15.87 -11.14
CA GLY A 189 -14.09 -16.47 -11.32
C GLY A 189 -14.40 -16.62 -12.81
N PRO A 190 -15.23 -17.61 -13.19
CA PRO A 190 -15.48 -17.89 -14.59
C PRO A 190 -16.33 -16.77 -15.18
N TRP A 191 -15.82 -16.10 -16.20
CA TRP A 191 -16.63 -15.42 -17.20
C TRP A 191 -16.17 -15.89 -18.56
#